data_AF-K2DA12-F1
#
_entry.id   AF-K2DA12-F1
#
_cell.length_a   1.000
_cell.length_b   1.000
_cell.length_c   1.000
_cell.angle_alpha   90.00
_cell.angle_beta   90.00
_cell.angle_gamma   90.00
#
_symmetry.space_group_name_H-M   'P 1'
#
loop_
_entity.id
_entity.type
_entity.pdbx_description
1 polymer ?
#
loop_
_entity_poly.entity_id
_entity_poly.type
_entity_poly.pdbx_seq_one_letter_code
_entity_poly.pdbx_strand_id
1 'polypeptide(L)' 'MQPEKIVAVGEKAALQLEKLQIEFFKVRHPANGGASKFREQFSALI' A
#
# COMPACT_ATOMS: atom_id res chain seq x y z
N MET A 1 -2.15 -12.48 -16.14
CA MET A 1 -1.61 -12.80 -14.80
C MET A 1 -2.38 -11.96 -13.79
N GLN A 2 -2.92 -12.56 -12.73
CA GLN A 2 -3.55 -11.82 -11.64
C GLN A 2 -2.54 -11.71 -10.48
N PRO A 3 -2.42 -10.55 -9.81
CA PRO A 3 -1.53 -10.42 -8.67
C PRO A 3 -2.08 -11.18 -7.45
N GLU A 4 -1.20 -11.79 -6.66
CA GLU A 4 -1.59 -12.45 -5.40
C GLU A 4 -2.01 -11.44 -4.32
N LYS A 5 -1.42 -10.23 -4.34
CA LYS A 5 -1.71 -9.16 -3.38
C LYS A 5 -1.70 -7.81 -4.09
N ILE A 6 -2.60 -6.92 -3.67
CA ILE A 6 -2.61 -5.52 -4.08
C ILE A 6 -2.19 -4.66 -2.89
N VAL A 7 -1.23 -3.77 -3.11
CA VAL A 7 -0.70 -2.90 -2.06
C VAL A 7 -0.88 -1.44 -2.46
N ALA A 8 -1.62 -0.70 -1.63
CA ALA A 8 -1.81 0.73 -1.76
C ALA A 8 -0.64 1.50 -1.13
N VAL A 9 0.17 2.14 -1.96
CA VAL A 9 1.31 2.95 -1.50
C VAL A 9 0.84 4.38 -1.19
N GLY A 10 0.48 4.61 0.07
CA GLY A 10 -0.01 5.89 0.57
C GLY A 10 -1.52 6.10 0.41
N GLU A 11 -1.98 7.23 0.95
CA GLU A 11 -3.41 7.49 1.17
C GLU A 11 -4.19 7.64 -0.13
N LYS A 12 -3.61 8.31 -1.14
CA LYS A 12 -4.30 8.54 -2.42
C LYS A 12 -4.63 7.22 -3.12
N ALA A 13 -3.69 6.28 -3.16
CA ALA A 13 -3.92 4.97 -3.75
C ALA A 13 -4.99 4.18 -2.98
N ALA A 14 -4.92 4.19 -1.64
CA ALA A 14 -5.87 3.50 -0.78
C ALA A 14 -7.31 4.01 -1.00
N LEU A 15 -7.49 5.33 -1.06
CA LEU A 15 -8.80 5.94 -1.33
C LEU A 15 -9.37 5.55 -2.69
N GLN A 16 -8.54 5.40 -3.74
CA GLN A 16 -9.04 4.96 -5.04
C GLN A 16 -9.44 3.48 -5.03
N LEU A 17 -8.63 2.63 -4.40
CA LEU A 17 -8.92 1.20 -4.32
C LEU A 17 -10.16 0.91 -3.46
N GLU A 18 -10.34 1.67 -2.38
CA GLU A 18 -11.54 1.60 -1.55
C GLU A 18 -12.81 1.98 -2.33
N LYS A 19 -12.77 3.06 -3.12
CA LYS A 19 -13.89 3.46 -4.00
C LYS A 19 -14.23 2.40 -5.04
N LEU A 20 -13.22 1.65 -5.51
CA LEU A 20 -13.39 0.56 -6.46
C LEU A 20 -13.77 -0.77 -5.77
N GLN A 21 -13.89 -0.78 -4.45
CA GLN A 21 -14.18 -1.98 -3.64
C GLN A 21 -13.18 -3.12 -3.91
N ILE A 22 -11.93 -2.77 -4.16
CA ILE A 22 -10.84 -3.73 -4.35
C ILE A 22 -10.23 -4.03 -2.99
N GLU A 23 -9.95 -5.30 -2.69
CA GLU A 23 -9.21 -5.67 -1.48
C GLU A 23 -7.73 -5.29 -1.62
N PHE A 24 -7.17 -4.62 -0.61
CA PHE A 24 -5.77 -4.18 -0.63
C PHE A 24 -5.16 -4.06 0.77
N PHE A 25 -3.83 -4.04 0.82
CA PHE A 25 -3.06 -3.66 2.00
C PHE A 25 -2.53 -2.23 1.86
N LYS A 26 -2.69 -1.38 2.88
CA LYS A 26 -2.14 -0.02 2.87
C LYS A 26 -0.75 0.02 3.48
N VAL A 27 0.19 0.66 2.79
CA VAL A 27 1.51 1.00 3.32
C VAL A 27 1.77 2.49 3.22
N ARG A 28 2.70 2.99 4.05
CA ARG A 28 3.14 4.38 4.04
C ARG A 28 3.84 4.68 2.71
N HIS A 29 3.56 5.84 2.14
CA HIS A 29 4.31 6.30 0.97
C HIS A 29 5.77 6.63 1.36
N PRO A 30 6.79 6.18 0.61
CA PRO A 30 8.19 6.31 1.00
C PRO A 30 8.75 7.75 0.95
N ALA A 31 8.18 8.63 0.14
CA ALA A 31 8.60 10.04 0.07
C ALA A 31 8.32 10.83 1.36
N ASN A 32 8.95 12.02 1.50
CA ASN A 32 8.78 12.94 2.63
C ASN A 32 9.01 12.27 4.00
N GLY A 33 10.11 11.52 4.12
CA GLY A 33 10.49 10.82 5.35
C GLY A 33 9.72 9.52 5.63
N GLY A 34 8.87 9.05 4.72
CA GLY A 34 8.08 7.84 4.93
C GLY A 34 8.82 6.51 4.69
N ALA A 35 10.06 6.54 4.20
CA ALA A 35 10.78 5.36 3.72
C ALA A 35 10.97 4.25 4.77
N SER A 36 11.30 4.59 6.02
CA SER A 36 11.48 3.59 7.09
C SER A 36 10.17 2.86 7.40
N LYS A 37 9.08 3.61 7.56
CA LYS A 37 7.75 3.04 7.82
C LYS A 37 7.20 2.24 6.63
N PHE A 38 7.49 2.67 5.39
CA PHE A 38 7.21 1.88 4.19
C PHE A 38 7.89 0.51 4.27
N ARG A 39 9.19 0.47 4.55
CA ARG A 39 9.95 -0.79 4.64
C ARG A 39 9.42 -1.71 5.73
N GLU A 40 9.15 -1.18 6.91
CA GLU A 40 8.56 -1.95 8.03
C GLU A 40 7.21 -2.56 7.64
N GLN A 41 6.30 -1.74 7.11
CA GLN A 41 4.95 -2.19 6.76
C GLN A 41 4.96 -3.13 5.56
N PHE A 42 5.78 -2.86 4.54
CA PHE A 42 5.86 -3.70 3.36
C PHE A 42 6.46 -5.06 3.71
N SER A 43 7.52 -5.10 4.53
CA SER A 43 8.14 -6.36 4.97
C SER A 43 7.20 -7.24 5.78
N ALA A 44 6.25 -6.66 6.53
CA ALA A 44 5.22 -7.41 7.24
C ALA A 44 4.15 -8.03 6.32
N LEU A 45 4.14 -7.68 5.02
CA LEU A 45 3.21 -8.19 4.03
C LEU A 45 3.82 -9.26 3.11
N ILE A 46 5.15 -9.39 3.09
CA ILE A 46 5.86 -10.39 2.28
C ILE A 46 5.91 -11.71 3.04
#